data_AF-A0A1U6I6V5-F1
#
_entry.id   AF-A0A1U6I6V5-F1
#
_cell.length_a   1.000
_cell.length_b   1.000
_cell.length_c   1.000
_cell.angle_alpha   90.00
_cell.angle_beta   90.00
_cell.angle_gamma   90.00
#
_symmetry.space_group_name_H-M   'P 1'
#
loop_
_entity.id
_entity.type
_entity.pdbx_description
1 polymer ?
#
loop_
_entity_poly.entity_id
_entity_poly.type
_entity_poly.pdbx_seq_one_letter_code
_entity_poly.pdbx_strand_id
1 'polypeptide(L)'
;MATCRDVVSKAYRLAGIVALGDDPTADEADLGMEALQSMFDTWVSGGMFGRLTDVYKTAAYTALEGERVQTSGSPTITIPTTYAEDGQAGTDRPPYDLALIEVQDGSTRNRWLYDRSGWVDLVGLTLNSTCPLADRGLNGFAACLAEEIAGPFGDIPARLRLSASGFRQAISYKLGSTRPARTAQYF
;
A
#
# COMPACT_ATOMS: atom_id res chain seq x y z
N MET A 1 6.60 13.97 -7.42
CA MET A 1 6.27 12.64 -6.88
C MET A 1 6.67 11.62 -7.92
N ALA A 2 7.26 10.50 -7.51
CA ALA A 2 7.65 9.45 -8.45
C ALA A 2 6.41 8.71 -8.99
N THR A 3 6.43 8.40 -10.29
CA THR A 3 5.41 7.59 -10.96
C THR A 3 5.69 6.10 -10.78
N CYS A 4 4.71 5.25 -11.06
CA CYS A 4 4.93 3.80 -11.09
C CYS A 4 6.01 3.42 -12.12
N ARG A 5 6.08 4.11 -13.27
CA ARG A 5 7.15 3.95 -14.25
C ARG A 5 8.53 4.21 -13.66
N ASP A 6 8.69 5.25 -12.84
CA ASP A 6 9.97 5.57 -12.19
C ASP A 6 10.40 4.44 -11.23
N VAL A 7 9.47 3.88 -10.48
CA VAL A 7 9.72 2.75 -9.56
C VAL A 7 10.09 1.50 -10.35
N VAL A 8 9.29 1.13 -11.35
CA VAL A 8 9.51 -0.06 -12.19
C VAL A 8 10.84 0.01 -12.91
N SER A 9 11.13 1.13 -13.59
CA SER A 9 12.40 1.32 -14.30
C SER A 9 13.60 1.21 -13.36
N LYS A 10 13.47 1.75 -12.15
CA LYS A 10 14.51 1.65 -11.14
C LYS A 10 14.68 0.25 -10.58
N ALA A 11 13.58 -0.49 -10.38
CA ALA A 11 13.62 -1.88 -9.94
C ALA A 11 14.32 -2.77 -10.98
N TYR A 12 14.02 -2.61 -12.27
CA TYR A 12 14.70 -3.33 -13.35
C TYR A 12 16.21 -3.04 -13.40
N ARG A 13 16.61 -1.79 -13.18
CA ARG A 13 18.03 -1.42 -13.09
C ARG A 13 18.71 -2.01 -11.85
N LEU A 14 18.04 -2.01 -10.71
CA LEU A 14 18.54 -2.62 -9.48
C LEU A 14 18.64 -4.16 -9.58
N ALA A 15 17.75 -4.78 -10.34
CA ALA A 15 17.79 -6.20 -10.69
C ALA A 15 18.88 -6.54 -11.72
N GLY A 16 19.47 -5.54 -12.39
CA GLY A 16 20.46 -5.74 -13.45
C GLY A 16 19.89 -6.23 -14.77
N ILE A 17 18.58 -6.12 -14.97
CA ILE A 17 17.88 -6.53 -16.19
C ILE A 17 18.04 -5.45 -17.28
N VAL A 18 17.89 -4.18 -16.88
CA VAL A 18 18.02 -3.02 -17.78
C VAL A 18 19.30 -2.25 -17.45
N ALA A 19 20.06 -1.87 -18.48
CA ALA A 19 21.29 -1.11 -18.31
C ALA A 19 21.01 0.33 -17.84
N LEU A 20 22.05 0.97 -17.30
CA LEU A 20 21.95 2.38 -16.90
C LEU A 20 21.76 3.26 -18.14
N GLY A 21 20.67 4.02 -18.17
CA GLY A 21 20.36 4.94 -19.28
C GLY A 21 19.32 4.40 -20.25
N ASP A 22 19.02 3.10 -20.20
CA ASP A 22 17.95 2.48 -20.97
C ASP A 22 16.65 2.47 -20.17
N ASP A 23 15.53 2.51 -20.90
CA ASP A 23 14.19 2.37 -20.34
C ASP A 23 13.65 0.96 -20.63
N PRO A 24 12.83 0.38 -19.74
CA PRO A 24 12.17 -0.89 -20.01
C PRO A 24 11.33 -0.79 -21.29
N THR A 25 11.33 -1.87 -22.06
CA THR A 25 10.38 -2.07 -23.15
C THR A 25 8.94 -2.06 -22.63
N ALA A 26 7.96 -1.93 -23.53
CA ALA A 26 6.54 -1.92 -23.13
C ALA A 26 6.14 -3.18 -22.36
N ASP A 27 6.53 -4.35 -22.87
CA ASP A 27 6.23 -5.65 -22.23
C ASP A 27 6.89 -5.78 -20.86
N GLU A 28 8.14 -5.31 -20.70
CA GLU A 28 8.81 -5.28 -19.39
C GLU A 28 8.12 -4.30 -18.44
N ALA A 29 7.69 -3.13 -18.91
CA ALA A 29 6.99 -2.17 -18.08
C ALA A 29 5.64 -2.75 -17.58
N ASP A 30 4.92 -3.49 -18.42
CA ASP A 30 3.67 -4.15 -18.07
C ASP A 30 3.90 -5.27 -17.04
N LEU A 31 4.89 -6.14 -17.25
CA LEU A 31 5.28 -7.16 -16.27
C LEU A 31 5.73 -6.56 -14.93
N GLY A 32 6.46 -5.45 -14.97
CA GLY A 32 6.86 -4.71 -13.78
C GLY A 32 5.68 -4.13 -13.01
N MET A 33 4.63 -3.69 -13.71
CA MET A 33 3.37 -3.25 -13.09
C MET A 33 2.60 -4.41 -12.46
N GLU A 34 2.54 -5.57 -13.12
CA GLU A 34 1.93 -6.77 -12.56
C GLU A 34 2.64 -7.19 -11.26
N ALA A 35 3.98 -7.19 -11.26
CA ALA A 35 4.78 -7.46 -10.06
C ALA A 35 4.54 -6.42 -8.96
N LEU A 36 4.45 -5.14 -9.31
CA LEU A 36 4.14 -4.06 -8.36
C LEU A 36 2.76 -4.26 -7.71
N GLN A 37 1.75 -4.60 -8.50
CA GLN A 37 0.40 -4.85 -8.00
C GLN A 37 0.34 -6.11 -7.12
N SER A 38 1.02 -7.18 -7.54
CA SER A 38 1.14 -8.40 -6.75
C SER A 38 1.85 -8.17 -5.41
N MET A 39 2.86 -7.29 -5.38
CA MET A 39 3.56 -6.91 -4.15
C MET A 39 2.61 -6.18 -3.19
N PHE A 40 1.82 -5.22 -3.67
CA PHE A 40 0.80 -4.55 -2.83
C PHE A 40 -0.29 -5.52 -2.35
N ASP A 41 -0.76 -6.42 -3.21
CA ASP A 41 -1.71 -7.48 -2.85
C ASP A 41 -1.18 -8.34 -1.71
N THR A 42 0.08 -8.74 -1.80
CA THR A 42 0.76 -9.56 -0.80
C THR A 42 0.91 -8.80 0.51
N TRP A 43 1.31 -7.53 0.47
CA TRP A 43 1.48 -6.71 1.66
C TRP A 43 0.18 -6.44 2.41
N VAL A 44 -0.90 -6.15 1.67
CA VAL A 44 -2.23 -5.97 2.23
C VAL A 44 -2.73 -7.28 2.84
N SER A 45 -2.64 -8.39 2.10
CA SER A 45 -3.12 -9.70 2.55
C SER A 45 -2.28 -10.27 3.70
N GLY A 46 -0.99 -9.98 3.72
CA GLY A 46 -0.05 -10.35 4.77
C GLY A 46 -0.15 -9.49 6.04
N GLY A 47 -1.02 -8.49 6.06
CA GLY A 47 -1.25 -7.64 7.23
C GLY A 47 -0.12 -6.65 7.51
N MET A 48 0.70 -6.29 6.51
CA MET A 48 1.79 -5.33 6.67
C MET A 48 1.31 -3.95 7.16
N PHE A 49 0.09 -3.59 6.80
CA PHE A 49 -0.57 -2.34 7.20
C PHE A 49 -1.51 -2.50 8.39
N GLY A 50 -1.41 -3.61 9.13
CA GLY A 50 -2.29 -3.94 10.25
C GLY A 50 -3.44 -4.86 9.89
N ARG A 51 -4.22 -5.26 10.91
CA ARG A 51 -5.34 -6.20 10.75
C ARG A 51 -6.62 -5.44 10.39
N LEU A 52 -7.27 -5.89 9.33
CA LEU A 52 -8.58 -5.38 8.95
C LEU A 52 -9.69 -6.01 9.80
N THR A 53 -10.68 -5.20 10.17
CA THR A 53 -11.93 -5.63 10.79
C THR A 53 -12.99 -5.73 9.69
N ASP A 54 -13.54 -6.93 9.48
CA ASP A 54 -14.59 -7.13 8.48
C ASP A 54 -15.92 -6.55 9.00
N VAL A 55 -16.56 -5.71 8.18
CA VAL A 55 -17.88 -5.12 8.48
C VAL A 55 -18.79 -5.27 7.27
N TYR A 56 -20.04 -5.67 7.49
CA TYR A 56 -21.03 -5.82 6.42
C TYR A 56 -21.99 -4.64 6.39
N LYS A 57 -22.19 -4.03 5.23
CA LYS A 57 -23.04 -2.84 5.05
C LYS A 57 -23.96 -2.97 3.83
N THR A 58 -25.23 -2.65 4.04
CA THR A 58 -26.28 -2.64 3.01
C THR A 58 -26.86 -1.25 2.74
N ALA A 59 -26.34 -0.23 3.43
CA ALA A 59 -26.73 1.17 3.30
C ALA A 59 -25.48 2.07 3.27
N ALA A 60 -25.67 3.34 2.93
CA ALA A 60 -24.59 4.32 2.90
C ALA A 60 -23.84 4.34 4.24
N TYR A 61 -22.51 4.37 4.17
CA TYR A 61 -21.65 4.19 5.33
C TYR A 61 -20.34 4.96 5.15
N THR A 62 -19.80 5.49 6.25
CA THR A 62 -18.47 6.11 6.26
C THR A 62 -17.49 5.13 6.88
N ALA A 63 -16.50 4.70 6.11
CA ALA A 63 -15.56 3.66 6.52
C ALA A 63 -14.61 4.14 7.62
N LEU A 64 -14.37 3.30 8.63
CA LEU A 64 -13.34 3.53 9.63
C LEU A 64 -11.99 2.95 9.18
N GLU A 65 -10.93 3.46 9.76
CA GLU A 65 -9.57 2.97 9.50
C GLU A 65 -9.43 1.51 9.90
N GLY A 66 -8.76 0.74 9.06
CA GLY A 66 -8.57 -0.68 9.31
C GLY A 66 -9.86 -1.49 9.15
N GLU A 67 -10.86 -0.99 8.41
CA GLU A 67 -12.04 -1.78 8.05
C GLU A 67 -11.90 -2.42 6.67
N ARG A 68 -12.40 -3.65 6.57
CA ARG A 68 -12.81 -4.25 5.30
C ARG A 68 -14.32 -4.21 5.23
N VAL A 69 -14.85 -3.31 4.41
CA VAL A 69 -16.29 -3.14 4.22
C VAL A 69 -16.75 -4.08 3.11
N GLN A 70 -17.55 -5.07 3.47
CA GLN A 70 -18.28 -5.92 2.54
C GLN A 70 -19.66 -5.32 2.28
N THR A 71 -20.02 -5.19 1.00
CA THR A 71 -21.31 -4.62 0.61
C THR A 71 -22.09 -5.52 -0.34
N SER A 72 -23.40 -5.33 -0.36
CA SER A 72 -24.27 -5.84 -1.43
C SER A 72 -25.21 -4.72 -1.89
N GLY A 73 -25.49 -4.67 -3.20
CA GLY A 73 -26.37 -3.64 -3.78
C GLY A 73 -25.73 -2.27 -3.95
N SER A 74 -24.39 -2.20 -3.98
CA SER A 74 -23.58 -0.99 -4.26
C SER A 74 -23.95 0.27 -3.46
N PRO A 75 -24.05 0.19 -2.11
CA PRO A 75 -24.22 1.38 -1.28
C PRO A 75 -23.02 2.32 -1.40
N THR A 76 -23.26 3.63 -1.27
CA THR A 76 -22.18 4.62 -1.26
C THR A 76 -21.34 4.48 0.02
N ILE A 77 -20.10 4.02 -0.14
CA ILE A 77 -19.11 3.99 0.94
C ILE A 77 -18.24 5.23 0.85
N THR A 78 -18.26 6.06 1.89
CA THR A 78 -17.45 7.27 1.98
C THR A 78 -16.14 6.96 2.66
N ILE A 79 -15.02 7.34 2.02
CA ILE A 79 -13.68 7.29 2.60
C ILE A 79 -13.40 8.66 3.23
N PRO A 80 -13.41 8.80 4.56
CA PRO A 80 -13.34 10.11 5.20
C PRO A 80 -11.89 10.64 5.25
N THR A 81 -11.75 11.96 5.18
CA THR A 81 -10.45 12.65 5.32
C THR A 81 -10.13 13.07 6.75
N THR A 82 -11.10 12.98 7.66
CA THR A 82 -10.95 13.23 9.10
C THR A 82 -11.80 12.25 9.90
N TYR A 83 -11.40 12.00 11.14
CA TYR A 83 -12.14 11.21 12.11
C TYR A 83 -12.31 12.02 13.39
N ALA A 84 -13.53 12.04 13.93
CA ALA A 84 -13.77 12.64 15.24
C ALA A 84 -13.05 11.83 16.33
N GLU A 85 -12.20 12.47 17.11
CA GLU A 85 -11.57 11.87 18.29
C GLU A 85 -12.58 11.89 19.45
N ASP A 86 -12.88 10.71 20.03
CA ASP A 86 -13.80 10.53 21.15
C ASP A 86 -15.22 11.09 20.98
N GLY A 87 -15.69 11.25 19.73
CA GLY A 87 -17.05 11.70 19.43
C GLY A 87 -17.34 13.17 19.78
N GLN A 88 -16.31 13.97 20.05
CA GLN A 88 -16.45 15.41 20.28
C GLN A 88 -16.31 16.18 18.96
N ALA A 89 -17.16 17.19 18.76
CA ALA A 89 -17.06 18.07 17.61
C ALA A 89 -15.84 18.99 17.76
N GLY A 90 -14.98 19.07 16.73
CA GLY A 90 -13.81 19.95 16.72
C GLY A 90 -12.49 19.27 17.12
N THR A 91 -12.50 17.98 17.43
CA THR A 91 -11.31 17.14 17.65
C THR A 91 -11.04 16.22 16.45
N ASP A 92 -11.31 16.72 15.25
CA ASP A 92 -11.09 15.98 14.01
C ASP A 92 -9.60 15.77 13.80
N ARG A 93 -9.19 14.50 13.76
CA ARG A 93 -7.83 14.11 13.39
C ARG A 93 -7.79 13.58 11.96
N PRO A 94 -6.67 13.74 11.23
CA PRO A 94 -6.47 13.02 9.99
C PRO A 94 -6.39 11.50 10.25
N PRO A 95 -6.55 10.69 9.20
CA PRO A 95 -6.30 9.27 9.32
C PRO A 95 -4.87 8.97 9.78
N TYR A 96 -4.68 7.87 10.51
CA TYR A 96 -3.37 7.42 10.92
C TYR A 96 -2.51 7.05 9.72
N ASP A 97 -1.22 7.31 9.85
CA ASP A 97 -0.25 6.98 8.81
C ASP A 97 -0.27 5.47 8.50
N LEU A 98 -0.35 5.12 7.22
CA LEU A 98 -0.48 3.73 6.74
C LEU A 98 -1.78 3.02 7.15
N ALA A 99 -2.81 3.77 7.54
CA ALA A 99 -4.15 3.20 7.68
C ALA A 99 -4.62 2.64 6.34
N LEU A 100 -5.29 1.49 6.38
CA LEU A 100 -5.81 0.79 5.22
C LEU A 100 -7.34 0.71 5.32
N ILE A 101 -8.02 0.93 4.20
CA ILE A 101 -9.44 0.64 4.05
C ILE A 101 -9.60 -0.24 2.81
N GLU A 102 -10.37 -1.31 2.92
CA GLU A 102 -10.74 -2.17 1.81
C GLU A 102 -12.27 -2.14 1.66
N VAL A 103 -12.76 -1.91 0.44
CA VAL A 103 -14.19 -2.04 0.12
C VAL A 103 -14.33 -3.14 -0.90
N GLN A 104 -15.20 -4.11 -0.59
CA GLN A 104 -15.48 -5.25 -1.44
C GLN A 104 -16.97 -5.29 -1.80
N ASP A 105 -17.26 -5.21 -3.10
CA ASP A 105 -18.60 -5.35 -3.67
C ASP A 105 -18.58 -6.52 -4.67
N GLY A 106 -19.07 -7.68 -4.22
CA GLY A 106 -18.95 -8.94 -4.98
C GLY A 106 -17.49 -9.31 -5.28
N SER A 107 -17.15 -9.34 -6.57
CA SER A 107 -15.78 -9.59 -7.06
C SER A 107 -14.93 -8.33 -7.19
N THR A 108 -15.52 -7.14 -7.05
CA THR A 108 -14.79 -5.88 -7.11
C THR A 108 -14.18 -5.59 -5.75
N ARG A 109 -12.89 -5.23 -5.75
CA ARG A 109 -12.16 -4.86 -4.54
C ARG A 109 -11.40 -3.56 -4.79
N ASN A 110 -11.68 -2.56 -3.98
CA ASN A 110 -10.94 -1.31 -3.95
C ASN A 110 -10.20 -1.18 -2.62
N ARG A 111 -9.00 -0.61 -2.64
CA ARG A 111 -8.15 -0.48 -1.46
C ARG A 111 -7.50 0.88 -1.43
N TRP A 112 -7.60 1.54 -0.29
CA TRP A 112 -7.00 2.84 -0.06
C TRP A 112 -6.02 2.76 1.10
N LEU A 113 -4.83 3.28 0.88
CA LEU A 113 -3.80 3.44 1.89
C LEU A 113 -3.61 4.92 2.18
N TYR A 114 -3.62 5.29 3.45
CA TYR A 114 -3.31 6.66 3.84
C TYR A 114 -1.79 6.87 3.87
N ASP A 115 -1.25 7.63 2.91
CA ASP A 115 0.18 7.96 2.83
C ASP A 115 0.40 9.43 3.19
N ARG A 116 0.75 9.69 4.46
CA ARG A 116 1.08 11.01 5.06
C ARG A 116 -0.05 12.06 5.01
N SER A 117 -0.48 12.46 3.82
CA SER A 117 -1.36 13.60 3.59
C SER A 117 -2.66 13.26 2.88
N GLY A 118 -2.85 12.02 2.46
CA GLY A 118 -4.08 11.63 1.76
C GLY A 118 -4.20 10.13 1.52
N TRP A 119 -5.42 9.73 1.19
CA TRP A 119 -5.74 8.40 0.70
C TRP A 119 -5.21 8.24 -0.72
N VAL A 120 -4.49 7.15 -0.94
CA VAL A 120 -3.97 6.76 -2.26
C VAL A 120 -4.58 5.42 -2.62
N ASP A 121 -5.07 5.30 -3.85
CA ASP A 121 -5.59 4.03 -4.38
C ASP A 121 -4.43 3.05 -4.61
N LEU A 122 -4.63 1.80 -4.19
CA LEU A 122 -3.69 0.71 -4.45
C LEU A 122 -4.14 -0.19 -5.60
N VAL A 123 -5.34 0.02 -6.15
CA VAL A 123 -5.91 -0.78 -7.23
C VAL A 123 -5.98 0.07 -8.51
N GLY A 124 -5.83 -0.56 -9.68
CA GLY A 124 -5.94 0.14 -10.96
C GLY A 124 -4.83 1.15 -11.26
N LEU A 125 -3.68 1.03 -10.59
CA LEU A 125 -2.49 1.83 -10.87
C LEU A 125 -2.00 1.59 -12.30
N THR A 126 -1.61 2.67 -12.98
CA THR A 126 -0.97 2.65 -14.29
C THR A 126 0.47 3.10 -14.18
N LEU A 127 1.27 2.92 -15.24
CA LEU A 127 2.65 3.43 -15.29
C LEU A 127 2.77 4.93 -15.02
N ASN A 128 1.76 5.71 -15.40
CA ASN A 128 1.76 7.17 -15.23
C ASN A 128 1.13 7.61 -13.89
N SER A 129 0.55 6.69 -13.13
CA SER A 129 0.01 6.99 -11.80
C SER A 129 1.15 7.35 -10.85
N THR A 130 0.89 8.29 -9.94
CA THR A 130 1.78 8.53 -8.80
C THR A 130 1.89 7.25 -7.98
N CYS A 131 3.11 6.78 -7.72
CA CYS A 131 3.30 5.52 -7.04
C CYS A 131 3.14 5.67 -5.53
N PRO A 132 2.26 4.90 -4.87
CA PRO A 132 2.12 4.93 -3.42
C PRO A 132 3.45 4.61 -2.74
N LEU A 133 3.75 5.26 -1.60
CA LEU A 133 4.94 5.03 -0.78
C LEU A 133 6.30 5.39 -1.42
N ALA A 134 6.37 5.67 -2.71
CA ALA A 134 7.64 5.97 -3.39
C ALA A 134 8.36 7.19 -2.79
N ASP A 135 7.60 8.20 -2.37
CA ASP A 135 8.15 9.41 -1.73
C ASP A 135 8.63 9.17 -0.28
N ARG A 136 8.47 7.96 0.29
CA ARG A 136 9.03 7.61 1.61
C ARG A 136 10.47 7.09 1.53
N GLY A 137 10.87 6.66 0.35
CA GLY A 137 12.16 6.00 0.16
C GLY A 137 12.19 5.23 -1.14
N LEU A 138 12.19 5.94 -2.27
CA LEU A 138 12.15 5.38 -3.61
C LEU A 138 13.17 4.24 -3.82
N ASN A 139 14.39 4.38 -3.29
CA ASN A 139 15.42 3.35 -3.41
C ASN A 139 15.05 2.06 -2.69
N GLY A 140 14.55 2.18 -1.45
CA GLY A 140 14.15 1.03 -0.64
C GLY A 140 12.92 0.34 -1.23
N PHE A 141 11.96 1.13 -1.69
CA PHE A 141 10.76 0.63 -2.35
C PHE A 141 11.04 -0.07 -3.67
N ALA A 142 11.85 0.54 -4.55
CA ALA A 142 12.28 -0.08 -5.79
C ALA A 142 13.13 -1.33 -5.54
N ALA A 143 13.88 -1.39 -4.44
CA ALA A 143 14.60 -2.59 -4.03
C ALA A 143 13.65 -3.73 -3.65
N CYS A 144 12.53 -3.46 -2.97
CA CYS A 144 11.50 -4.47 -2.70
C CYS A 144 10.93 -5.04 -4.01
N LEU A 145 10.58 -4.16 -4.96
CA LEU A 145 10.07 -4.62 -6.26
C LEU A 145 11.14 -5.40 -7.04
N ALA A 146 12.39 -4.99 -6.97
CA ALA A 146 13.49 -5.71 -7.60
C ALA A 146 13.68 -7.12 -7.00
N GLU A 147 13.43 -7.31 -5.69
CA GLU A 147 13.42 -8.65 -5.09
C GLU A 147 12.29 -9.52 -5.66
N GLU A 148 11.08 -8.98 -5.82
CA GLU A 148 9.94 -9.71 -6.39
C GLU A 148 10.18 -10.08 -7.86
N ILE A 149 10.76 -9.16 -8.64
CA ILE A 149 11.05 -9.39 -10.06
C ILE A 149 12.20 -10.39 -10.23
N ALA A 150 13.32 -10.21 -9.51
CA ALA A 150 14.54 -10.99 -9.73
C ALA A 150 14.57 -12.32 -8.96
N GLY A 151 13.82 -12.43 -7.86
CA GLY A 151 13.83 -13.59 -6.96
C GLY A 151 13.56 -14.93 -7.66
N PRO A 152 12.62 -15.03 -8.63
CA PRO A 152 12.40 -16.24 -9.39
C PRO A 152 13.59 -16.67 -10.28
N PHE A 153 14.46 -15.73 -10.68
CA PHE A 153 15.56 -15.97 -11.62
C PHE A 153 16.89 -16.31 -10.95
N GLY A 154 16.99 -16.16 -9.63
CA GLY A 154 18.18 -16.56 -8.88
C GLY A 154 18.49 -15.65 -7.70
N ASP A 155 19.77 -15.65 -7.32
CA ASP A 155 20.21 -15.02 -6.07
C ASP A 155 20.39 -13.51 -6.24
N ILE A 156 19.71 -12.75 -5.38
CA ILE A 156 19.71 -11.28 -5.41
C ILE A 156 20.90 -10.74 -4.61
N PRO A 157 21.61 -9.66 -5.02
CA PRO A 157 22.73 -9.13 -4.23
C PRO A 157 22.35 -8.80 -2.78
N ALA A 158 23.17 -9.20 -1.81
CA ALA A 158 22.88 -9.03 -0.38
C ALA A 158 22.59 -7.57 0.02
N ARG A 159 23.25 -6.60 -0.62
CA ARG A 159 23.01 -5.17 -0.40
C ARG A 159 21.58 -4.75 -0.80
N LEU A 160 21.05 -5.32 -1.89
CA LEU A 160 19.68 -5.04 -2.33
C LEU A 160 18.68 -5.58 -1.29
N ARG A 161 18.92 -6.79 -0.79
CA ARG A 161 18.08 -7.38 0.25
C ARG A 161 18.06 -6.60 1.55
N LEU A 162 19.23 -6.08 1.96
CA LEU A 162 19.32 -5.21 3.14
C LEU A 162 18.52 -3.91 2.93
N SER A 163 18.59 -3.31 1.74
CA SER A 163 17.81 -2.11 1.41
C SER A 163 16.30 -2.37 1.42
N ALA A 164 15.86 -3.47 0.81
CA ALA A 164 14.46 -3.86 0.78
C ALA A 164 13.93 -4.23 2.19
N SER A 165 14.72 -4.96 2.98
CA SER A 165 14.39 -5.32 4.36
C SER A 165 14.28 -4.07 5.24
N GLY A 166 15.21 -3.13 5.11
CA GLY A 166 15.17 -1.87 5.86
C GLY A 166 13.93 -1.03 5.53
N PHE A 167 13.51 -1.01 4.26
CA PHE A 167 12.29 -0.31 3.85
C PHE A 167 11.03 -0.99 4.41
N ARG A 168 10.91 -2.31 4.27
CA ARG A 168 9.81 -3.08 4.86
C ARG A 168 9.75 -2.89 6.37
N GLN A 169 10.89 -2.91 7.06
CA GLN A 169 10.99 -2.67 8.49
C GLN A 169 10.50 -1.25 8.86
N ALA A 170 10.90 -0.23 8.12
CA ALA A 170 10.49 1.15 8.38
C ALA A 170 8.98 1.36 8.24
N ILE A 171 8.32 0.57 7.38
CA ILE A 171 6.86 0.60 7.21
C ILE A 171 6.18 -0.23 8.31
N SER A 172 6.59 -1.47 8.51
CA SER A 172 5.92 -2.41 9.42
C SER A 172 6.06 -2.06 10.90
N TYR A 173 7.18 -1.44 11.31
CA TYR A 173 7.42 -1.08 12.72
C TYR A 173 6.95 0.33 13.09
N LYS A 174 6.37 1.09 12.15
CA LYS A 174 5.74 2.36 12.48
C LYS A 174 4.49 2.07 13.32
N LEU A 175 4.58 2.35 14.62
CA LEU A 175 3.52 2.25 15.64
C LEU A 175 2.21 3.04 15.34
N GLY A 176 2.09 3.63 14.15
CA GLY A 176 0.89 4.31 13.65
C GLY A 176 -0.01 3.43 12.77
N SER A 177 0.39 2.21 12.39
CA SER A 177 -0.48 1.37 11.54
C SER A 177 -1.69 0.85 12.33
N THR A 178 -2.86 1.36 11.98
CA THR A 178 -4.24 0.97 12.33
C THR A 178 -4.75 1.07 13.77
N ARG A 179 -3.97 1.11 14.86
CA ARG A 179 -4.50 1.46 16.20
C ARG A 179 -3.42 2.03 17.14
N PRO A 180 -3.73 3.00 18.02
CA PRO A 180 -2.91 3.23 19.20
C PRO A 180 -2.84 1.94 20.03
N ALA A 181 -1.68 1.67 20.64
CA ALA A 181 -1.52 0.53 21.54
C ALA A 181 -2.60 0.60 22.64
N ARG A 182 -3.59 -0.29 22.60
CA ARG A 182 -4.61 -0.35 23.65
C ARG A 182 -3.95 -0.79 24.95
N THR A 183 -4.19 -0.06 26.03
CA THR A 183 -3.84 -0.49 27.39
C THR A 183 -4.56 -1.81 27.68
N ALA A 184 -3.84 -2.83 28.17
CA ALA A 184 -4.46 -4.08 28.59
C ALA A 184 -5.47 -3.79 29.71
N GLN A 185 -6.75 -4.06 29.46
CA GLN A 185 -7.76 -4.10 30.51
C GLN A 185 -7.74 -5.51 31.10
N TYR A 186 -7.17 -5.65 32.29
CA TYR A 186 -7.30 -6.85 33.10
C TYR A 186 -8.67 -6.77 33.80
N PHE A 187 -9.55 -7.73 33.50
CA PHE A 187 -10.78 -7.98 34.26
C PHE A 187 -10.45 -8.75 35.54
#